data_AF-A0A535YEI4-F1
#
_entry.id   AF-A0A535YEI4-F1
#
_cell.length_a   1.000
_cell.length_b   1.000
_cell.length_c   1.000
_cell.angle_alpha   90.00
_cell.angle_beta   90.00
_cell.angle_gamma   90.00
#
_symmetry.space_group_name_H-M   'P 1'
#
loop_
_entity.id
_entity.type
_entity.pdbx_description
1 polymer ?
#
loop_
_entity_poly.entity_id
_entity_poly.type
_entity_poly.pdbx_seq_one_letter_code
_entity_poly.pdbx_strand_id
1 'polypeptide(L)'
;MVITPQSRRRASVGMVRASRPSWSASRSAASTTCSRVREPRGRRRRRGLTVGATRRNVRDTVRLTQGRDTMTVALGGQALAGQQRLQLGIGKQATLGVVCLCAGVAPLAARWIPDEVVKLSCGSLVAAAYLAFALFARRSARFAQFWEMSLAFFVLALVQLLNNSVPGFVATYVLHDQANSGNPFASTVSGTIALQLLGTFIAIVPVVGLTKLSGRDLGSIYVRKLVDARWWVFAICAFVAIYVFTATTPLRPGSFAQRLLPTNGTITLDRLLALSPALLVMVVSNGFEEEFLFRGLFLQKYNWFFGAGFSNILQAVVFSAAHVGVGYTPSAVFFIAAVVFPLGLLAGFLMRASNGVIVPAIVHAGLDIPIYLVFLSYAS
;
A
#
# COMPACT_ATOMS: atom_id res chain seq x y z
N MET A 1 -18.95 12.62 -45.43
CA MET A 1 -19.99 13.54 -44.92
C MET A 1 -19.28 14.57 -44.05
N VAL A 2 -19.15 15.79 -44.58
CA VAL A 2 -18.30 16.87 -44.05
C VAL A 2 -19.15 17.75 -43.15
N ILE A 3 -18.73 17.97 -41.91
CA ILE A 3 -19.33 18.97 -41.03
C ILE A 3 -18.23 19.89 -40.53
N THR A 4 -18.27 21.14 -41.02
CA THR A 4 -17.48 22.29 -40.59
C THR A 4 -18.01 22.89 -39.28
N PRO A 5 -17.16 23.58 -38.48
CA PRO A 5 -17.50 24.04 -37.14
C PRO A 5 -18.05 25.48 -37.11
N GLN A 6 -19.05 25.73 -36.25
CA GLN A 6 -19.56 27.08 -35.96
C GLN A 6 -19.03 27.65 -34.63
N SER A 7 -18.44 28.84 -34.77
CA SER A 7 -18.45 30.04 -33.92
C SER A 7 -18.17 29.94 -32.41
N ARG A 8 -16.96 30.40 -32.06
CA ARG A 8 -16.58 30.97 -30.75
C ARG A 8 -17.41 32.23 -30.44
N ARG A 9 -17.98 32.33 -29.24
CA ARG A 9 -18.27 33.60 -28.58
C ARG A 9 -17.44 33.73 -27.31
N ARG A 10 -16.67 34.84 -27.25
CA ARG A 10 -15.96 35.34 -26.08
C ARG A 10 -16.98 35.89 -25.08
N ALA A 11 -16.83 35.53 -23.81
CA ALA A 11 -17.37 36.30 -22.69
C ALA A 11 -16.20 36.63 -21.76
N SER A 12 -15.89 37.92 -21.70
CA SER A 12 -15.00 38.58 -20.76
C SER A 12 -15.61 38.58 -19.36
N VAL A 13 -14.91 38.04 -18.36
CA VAL A 13 -15.28 38.15 -16.96
C VAL A 13 -14.21 38.95 -16.22
N GLY A 14 -14.70 39.97 -15.50
CA GLY A 14 -13.93 41.03 -14.88
C GLY A 14 -13.06 40.58 -13.70
N MET A 15 -11.94 41.30 -13.59
CA MET A 15 -10.99 41.28 -12.48
C MET A 15 -11.64 41.94 -11.25
N VAL A 16 -11.92 41.16 -10.20
CA VAL A 16 -12.24 41.68 -8.87
C VAL A 16 -11.01 41.54 -7.98
N ARG A 17 -10.53 42.70 -7.54
CA ARG A 17 -9.37 42.92 -6.68
C ARG A 17 -9.82 42.69 -5.23
N ALA A 18 -9.31 41.64 -4.58
CA ALA A 18 -9.54 41.41 -3.16
C ALA A 18 -8.26 41.69 -2.35
N SER A 19 -8.45 42.53 -1.34
CA SER A 19 -7.49 43.07 -0.37
C SER A 19 -6.95 42.01 0.59
N ARG A 20 -5.65 42.12 0.91
CA ARG A 20 -4.97 41.32 1.95
C ARG A 20 -5.22 41.90 3.34
N PRO A 21 -5.52 41.08 4.37
CA PRO A 21 -5.28 41.46 5.75
C PRO A 21 -3.93 40.92 6.23
N SER A 22 -3.13 41.83 6.78
CA SER A 22 -1.93 41.58 7.57
C SER A 22 -2.26 40.89 8.89
N TRP A 23 -1.60 39.77 9.21
CA TRP A 23 -1.58 39.20 10.55
C TRP A 23 -0.16 39.21 11.09
N SER A 24 0.02 39.99 12.16
CA SER A 24 1.22 40.11 12.95
C SER A 24 1.41 38.86 13.83
N ALA A 25 2.63 38.35 13.84
CA ALA A 25 3.06 37.26 14.71
C ALA A 25 3.47 37.81 16.08
N SER A 26 2.86 37.33 17.15
CA SER A 26 3.41 37.43 18.51
C SER A 26 3.97 36.06 18.92
N ARG A 27 5.27 36.05 19.22
CA ARG A 27 6.02 34.90 19.72
C ARG A 27 6.13 34.93 21.25
N SER A 28 6.30 33.73 21.79
CA SER A 28 7.06 33.38 23.00
C SER A 28 6.45 33.68 24.37
N ALA A 29 6.22 32.61 25.15
CA ALA A 29 7.07 32.30 26.29
C ALA A 29 6.85 30.83 26.72
N ALA A 30 7.95 30.06 26.72
CA ALA A 30 8.04 28.74 27.34
C ALA A 30 8.87 28.90 28.62
N SER A 31 8.36 28.36 29.73
CA SER A 31 9.15 28.16 30.94
C SER A 31 8.77 26.80 31.54
N THR A 32 9.60 25.78 31.29
CA THR A 32 9.47 24.48 31.96
C THR A 32 10.70 24.26 32.83
N THR A 33 10.46 24.32 34.12
CA THR A 33 11.40 24.13 35.22
C THR A 33 11.89 22.68 35.26
N CYS A 34 13.21 22.48 35.21
CA CYS A 34 13.86 21.19 35.32
C CYS A 34 14.24 20.93 36.80
N SER A 35 13.62 19.93 37.45
CA SER A 35 13.98 19.52 38.80
C SER A 35 15.03 18.41 38.79
N ARG A 36 16.08 18.63 39.58
CA ARG A 36 17.18 17.72 39.88
C ARG A 36 16.68 16.48 40.63
N VAL A 37 17.12 15.30 40.23
CA VAL A 37 17.14 14.11 41.10
C VAL A 37 18.58 13.59 41.18
N ARG A 38 19.02 13.39 42.42
CA ARG A 38 20.39 13.07 42.86
C ARG A 38 20.40 11.63 43.39
N GLU A 39 21.29 10.80 42.86
CA GLU A 39 21.98 9.62 43.49
C GLU A 39 21.13 8.43 44.04
N PRO A 40 21.69 7.21 44.29
CA PRO A 40 23.09 6.92 44.63
C PRO A 40 23.78 5.70 43.98
N ARG A 41 25.11 5.75 44.15
CA ARG A 41 26.11 4.72 43.91
C ARG A 41 25.87 3.45 44.74
N GLY A 42 25.93 2.29 44.08
CA GLY A 42 25.92 0.96 44.69
C GLY A 42 27.21 0.17 44.38
N ARG A 43 27.83 -0.34 45.44
CA ARG A 43 29.15 -0.97 45.55
C ARG A 43 29.14 -2.47 45.15
N ARG A 44 30.27 -2.92 44.56
CA ARG A 44 30.98 -4.21 44.73
C ARG A 44 30.18 -5.54 44.80
N ARG A 45 30.58 -6.52 43.98
CA ARG A 45 31.31 -7.73 44.45
C ARG A 45 31.94 -8.57 43.33
N ARG A 46 33.23 -8.85 43.49
CA ARG A 46 34.01 -9.95 42.87
C ARG A 46 33.56 -11.30 43.44
N ARG A 47 33.41 -12.31 42.57
CA ARG A 47 33.72 -13.75 42.73
C ARG A 47 33.89 -14.26 41.30
N GLY A 48 34.86 -15.07 40.90
CA GLY A 48 35.70 -16.05 41.59
C GLY A 48 35.76 -17.22 40.61
N LEU A 49 36.89 -17.36 39.91
CA LEU A 49 37.18 -18.44 38.98
C LEU A 49 37.27 -19.77 39.73
N THR A 50 36.59 -20.81 39.23
CA THR A 50 36.99 -22.20 39.45
C THR A 50 36.87 -22.95 38.13
N VAL A 51 38.05 -23.30 37.61
CA VAL A 51 38.28 -24.26 36.54
C VAL A 51 38.06 -25.66 37.13
N GLY A 52 37.22 -26.46 36.49
CA GLY A 52 36.97 -27.86 36.85
C GLY A 52 36.62 -28.64 35.60
N ALA A 53 37.60 -29.37 35.10
CA ALA A 53 37.50 -30.21 33.92
C ALA A 53 36.60 -31.43 34.19
N THR A 54 35.69 -31.73 33.26
CA THR A 54 35.25 -33.12 33.05
C THR A 54 34.84 -33.33 31.59
N ARG A 55 35.72 -34.04 30.87
CA ARG A 55 35.39 -34.82 29.67
C ARG A 55 34.23 -35.77 30.01
N ARG A 56 33.16 -35.77 29.21
CA ARG A 56 32.39 -36.97 28.83
C ARG A 56 31.30 -36.62 27.80
N ASN A 57 31.13 -37.54 26.85
CA ASN A 57 30.02 -37.73 25.91
C ASN A 57 29.93 -36.84 24.65
N VAL A 58 30.73 -37.24 23.65
CA VAL A 58 30.63 -36.85 22.23
C VAL A 58 29.83 -37.89 21.41
N ARG A 59 28.86 -38.60 22.00
CA ARG A 59 28.07 -39.61 21.27
C ARG A 59 26.55 -39.51 21.37
N ASP A 60 26.00 -38.55 22.13
CA ASP A 60 24.55 -38.34 22.22
C ASP A 60 24.04 -37.10 21.46
N THR A 61 24.92 -36.36 20.79
CA THR A 61 24.56 -35.11 20.10
C THR A 61 24.07 -35.33 18.65
N VAL A 62 24.10 -36.56 18.14
CA VAL A 62 23.70 -36.87 16.73
C VAL A 62 22.29 -37.48 16.62
N ARG A 63 21.60 -37.73 17.74
CA ARG A 63 20.22 -38.30 17.73
C ARG A 63 19.13 -37.38 18.29
N LEU A 64 19.44 -36.12 18.58
CA LEU A 64 18.48 -35.13 19.09
C LEU A 64 18.22 -33.94 18.15
N THR A 65 18.88 -33.89 16.99
CA THR A 65 18.63 -32.88 15.94
C THR A 65 17.64 -33.33 14.87
N GLN A 66 17.33 -34.64 14.78
CA GLN A 66 16.44 -35.16 13.73
C GLN A 66 14.95 -35.22 14.11
N GLY A 67 14.61 -34.90 15.37
CA GLY A 67 13.23 -34.90 15.88
C GLY A 67 12.63 -33.52 16.17
N ARG A 68 13.39 -32.43 15.94
CA ARG A 68 12.96 -31.05 16.25
C ARG A 68 12.48 -30.27 15.03
N ASP A 69 12.78 -30.73 13.83
CA ASP A 69 12.45 -30.00 12.59
C ASP A 69 11.04 -30.29 12.07
N THR A 70 10.39 -31.37 12.51
CA THR A 70 9.01 -31.70 12.14
C THR A 70 7.94 -31.18 13.11
N MET A 71 8.30 -30.70 14.31
CA MET A 71 7.35 -30.07 15.25
C MET A 71 7.41 -28.53 15.26
N THR A 72 8.42 -27.92 14.63
CA THR A 72 8.54 -26.45 14.60
C THR A 72 7.75 -25.80 13.45
N VAL A 73 7.18 -26.60 12.53
CA VAL A 73 6.25 -26.11 11.49
C VAL A 73 4.83 -25.91 12.04
N ALA A 74 4.46 -26.57 13.15
CA ALA A 74 3.12 -26.43 13.75
C ALA A 74 3.02 -25.30 14.79
N LEU A 75 4.13 -24.76 15.30
CA LEU A 75 4.14 -23.79 16.41
C LEU A 75 4.48 -22.34 16.00
N GLY A 76 4.89 -22.10 14.74
CA GLY A 76 5.11 -20.74 14.22
C GLY A 76 3.84 -19.91 13.98
N GLY A 77 2.67 -20.55 13.98
CA GLY A 77 1.37 -19.89 13.77
C GLY A 77 0.75 -19.27 15.03
N GLN A 78 1.26 -19.55 16.23
CA GLN A 78 0.64 -19.12 17.50
C GLN A 78 1.29 -17.89 18.14
N ALA A 79 2.45 -17.42 17.69
CA ALA A 79 3.14 -16.30 18.34
C ALA A 79 2.55 -14.90 18.04
N LEU A 80 1.51 -14.80 17.20
CA LEU A 80 0.68 -13.59 17.02
C LEU A 80 -0.73 -13.73 17.62
N ALA A 81 -1.00 -14.82 18.36
CA ALA A 81 -2.26 -15.10 19.05
C ALA A 81 -2.43 -14.33 20.38
N GLY A 82 -1.84 -13.13 20.48
CA GLY A 82 -1.91 -12.28 21.68
C GLY A 82 -3.00 -11.20 21.63
N GLN A 83 -3.75 -11.09 20.54
CA GLN A 83 -4.93 -10.23 20.49
C GLN A 83 -6.18 -11.10 20.70
N GLN A 84 -6.74 -11.06 21.91
CA GLN A 84 -8.03 -11.67 22.21
C GLN A 84 -9.07 -11.17 21.21
N ARG A 85 -9.48 -12.06 20.30
CA ARG A 85 -10.47 -11.76 19.26
C ARG A 85 -11.74 -11.24 19.91
N LEU A 86 -12.27 -10.13 19.41
CA LEU A 86 -13.61 -9.72 19.78
C LEU A 86 -14.61 -10.71 19.15
N GLN A 87 -15.17 -11.61 19.97
CA GLN A 87 -16.17 -12.56 19.52
C GLN A 87 -17.51 -11.85 19.31
N LEU A 88 -17.67 -11.25 18.13
CA LEU A 88 -18.97 -10.80 17.63
C LEU A 88 -19.74 -12.02 17.10
N GLY A 89 -21.05 -12.07 17.35
CA GLY A 89 -21.91 -13.07 16.71
C GLY A 89 -21.89 -12.92 15.18
N ILE A 90 -22.10 -14.03 14.46
CA ILE A 90 -21.96 -14.12 12.99
C ILE A 90 -22.75 -13.02 12.27
N GLY A 91 -23.99 -12.75 12.68
CA GLY A 91 -24.81 -11.68 12.09
C GLY A 91 -24.17 -10.29 12.24
N LYS A 92 -23.62 -9.97 13.41
CA LYS A 92 -22.91 -8.70 13.66
C LYS A 92 -21.60 -8.62 12.85
N GLN A 93 -20.89 -9.74 12.71
CA GLN A 93 -19.70 -9.81 11.85
C GLN A 93 -20.08 -9.58 10.38
N ALA A 94 -21.14 -10.19 9.88
CA ALA A 94 -21.60 -9.98 8.51
C ALA A 94 -21.96 -8.51 8.25
N THR A 95 -22.75 -7.89 9.14
CA THR A 95 -23.09 -6.46 9.04
C THR A 95 -21.85 -5.58 9.06
N LEU A 96 -20.92 -5.81 10.00
CA LEU A 96 -19.68 -5.05 10.08
C LEU A 96 -18.81 -5.24 8.83
N GLY A 97 -18.78 -6.45 8.27
CA GLY A 97 -18.08 -6.77 7.03
C GLY A 97 -18.62 -5.94 5.86
N VAL A 98 -19.94 -5.89 5.67
CA VAL A 98 -20.59 -5.06 4.65
C VAL A 98 -20.24 -3.58 4.85
N VAL A 99 -20.34 -3.07 6.08
CA VAL A 99 -19.97 -1.69 6.40
C VAL A 99 -18.51 -1.42 6.06
N CYS A 100 -17.59 -2.34 6.37
CA CYS A 100 -16.18 -2.21 6.04
C CYS A 100 -15.93 -2.20 4.52
N LEU A 101 -16.65 -3.01 3.75
CA LEU A 101 -16.57 -3.00 2.29
C LEU A 101 -17.06 -1.67 1.72
N CYS A 102 -18.24 -1.21 2.14
CA CYS A 102 -18.76 0.10 1.72
C CYS A 102 -17.79 1.23 2.08
N ALA A 103 -17.22 1.20 3.29
CA ALA A 103 -16.28 2.21 3.75
C ALA A 103 -14.92 2.16 3.03
N GLY A 104 -14.45 0.97 2.65
CA GLY A 104 -13.24 0.82 1.84
C GLY A 104 -13.44 1.25 0.38
N VAL A 105 -14.63 1.03 -0.18
CA VAL A 105 -14.94 1.36 -1.58
C VAL A 105 -15.33 2.83 -1.77
N ALA A 106 -15.97 3.47 -0.79
CA ALA A 106 -16.45 4.85 -0.93
C ALA A 106 -15.35 5.87 -1.32
N PRO A 107 -14.13 5.85 -0.75
CA PRO A 107 -13.01 6.67 -1.22
C PRO A 107 -12.66 6.50 -2.70
N LEU A 108 -12.82 5.29 -3.22
CA LEU A 108 -12.48 4.92 -4.59
C LEU A 108 -13.55 5.35 -5.59
N ALA A 109 -14.77 5.68 -5.13
CA ALA A 109 -15.86 6.10 -5.99
C ALA A 109 -15.64 7.51 -6.55
N ALA A 110 -14.94 8.39 -5.82
CA ALA A 110 -14.75 9.78 -6.23
C ALA A 110 -14.04 9.93 -7.58
N ARG A 111 -13.14 9.00 -7.95
CA ARG A 111 -12.40 9.04 -9.24
C ARG A 111 -13.31 8.98 -10.47
N TRP A 112 -14.55 8.54 -10.31
CA TRP A 112 -15.52 8.40 -11.38
C TRP A 112 -16.36 9.65 -11.61
N ILE A 113 -16.16 10.69 -10.79
CA ILE A 113 -16.84 11.97 -10.92
C ILE A 113 -16.10 12.79 -12.00
N PRO A 114 -16.75 13.16 -13.13
CA PRO A 114 -16.09 13.86 -14.22
C PRO A 114 -15.70 15.30 -13.88
N ASP A 115 -16.49 15.96 -13.03
CA ASP A 115 -16.22 17.35 -12.62
C ASP A 115 -15.17 17.37 -11.50
N GLU A 116 -14.05 18.05 -11.75
CA GLU A 116 -12.91 18.13 -10.83
C GLU A 116 -13.28 18.76 -9.47
N VAL A 117 -14.12 19.80 -9.47
CA VAL A 117 -14.50 20.50 -8.24
C VAL A 117 -15.40 19.61 -7.40
N VAL A 118 -16.37 18.94 -8.03
CA VAL A 118 -17.26 17.98 -7.36
C VAL A 118 -16.46 16.77 -6.87
N LYS A 119 -15.54 16.23 -7.68
CA LYS A 119 -14.64 15.13 -7.28
C LYS A 119 -13.86 15.45 -6.01
N LEU A 120 -13.23 16.63 -5.97
CA LEU A 120 -12.45 17.08 -4.81
C LEU A 120 -13.34 17.34 -3.60
N SER A 121 -14.52 17.93 -3.81
CA SER A 121 -15.48 18.20 -2.75
C SER A 121 -16.00 16.90 -2.12
N CYS A 122 -16.42 15.93 -2.94
CA CYS A 122 -16.87 14.62 -2.49
C CYS A 122 -15.75 13.86 -1.76
N GLY A 123 -14.53 13.81 -2.32
CA GLY A 123 -13.39 13.15 -1.66
C GLY A 123 -13.04 13.79 -0.31
N SER A 124 -13.07 15.13 -0.24
CA SER A 124 -12.84 15.88 1.01
C SER A 124 -13.93 15.60 2.05
N LEU A 125 -15.20 15.55 1.64
CA LEU A 125 -16.31 15.22 2.52
C LEU A 125 -16.21 13.80 3.08
N VAL A 126 -15.86 12.81 2.24
CA VAL A 126 -15.66 11.42 2.68
C VAL A 126 -14.50 11.33 3.68
N ALA A 127 -13.36 11.96 3.40
CA ALA A 127 -12.22 11.99 4.31
C ALA A 127 -12.58 12.69 5.64
N ALA A 128 -13.24 13.84 5.59
CA ALA A 128 -13.67 14.57 6.77
C ALA A 128 -14.66 13.77 7.62
N ALA A 129 -15.62 13.07 6.99
CA ALA A 129 -16.58 12.22 7.68
C ALA A 129 -15.89 11.06 8.42
N TYR A 130 -14.93 10.38 7.79
CA TYR A 130 -14.17 9.32 8.46
C TYR A 130 -13.29 9.84 9.58
N LEU A 131 -12.65 10.99 9.42
CA LEU A 131 -11.86 11.60 10.48
C LEU A 131 -12.75 11.99 11.66
N ALA A 132 -13.87 12.66 11.41
CA ALA A 132 -14.83 13.06 12.43
C ALA A 132 -15.34 11.83 13.21
N PHE A 133 -15.71 10.76 12.49
CA PHE A 133 -16.15 9.52 13.12
C PHE A 133 -15.03 8.84 13.90
N ALA A 134 -13.79 8.79 13.39
CA ALA A 134 -12.66 8.22 14.10
C ALA A 134 -12.39 8.96 15.42
N LEU A 135 -12.43 10.29 15.41
CA LEU A 135 -12.24 11.13 16.60
C LEU A 135 -13.39 10.97 17.61
N PHE A 136 -14.64 10.91 17.11
CA PHE A 136 -15.82 10.63 17.93
C PHE A 136 -15.73 9.23 18.57
N ALA A 137 -15.45 8.21 17.77
CA ALA A 137 -15.32 6.82 18.20
C ALA A 137 -14.24 6.68 19.27
N ARG A 138 -13.11 7.38 19.13
CA ARG A 138 -12.01 7.37 20.11
C ARG A 138 -12.42 7.89 21.50
N ARG A 139 -13.37 8.84 21.56
CA ARG A 139 -13.87 9.42 22.83
C ARG A 139 -15.07 8.66 23.41
N SER A 140 -15.76 7.86 22.59
CA SER A 140 -16.97 7.16 23.01
C SER A 140 -16.66 5.77 23.55
N ALA A 141 -17.10 5.47 24.78
CA ALA A 141 -16.96 4.13 25.37
C ALA A 141 -17.59 3.02 24.49
N ARG A 142 -18.71 3.32 23.81
CA ARG A 142 -19.42 2.36 22.95
C ARG A 142 -18.68 2.07 21.64
N PHE A 143 -18.01 3.07 21.08
CA PHE A 143 -17.42 2.98 19.74
C PHE A 143 -15.89 2.94 19.74
N ALA A 144 -15.25 3.01 20.91
CA ALA A 144 -13.80 2.99 21.05
C ALA A 144 -13.14 1.81 20.32
N GLN A 145 -13.77 0.64 20.27
CA GLN A 145 -13.19 -0.49 19.53
C GLN A 145 -13.03 -0.25 18.01
N PHE A 146 -13.80 0.68 17.41
CA PHE A 146 -13.79 0.92 15.96
C PHE A 146 -12.90 2.08 15.51
N TRP A 147 -12.37 2.90 16.43
CA TRP A 147 -11.70 4.15 16.06
C TRP A 147 -10.51 3.96 15.13
N GLU A 148 -9.74 2.86 15.30
CA GLU A 148 -8.59 2.56 14.44
C GLU A 148 -8.99 2.16 13.04
N MET A 149 -10.11 1.44 12.93
CA MET A 149 -10.65 1.05 11.64
C MET A 149 -11.12 2.28 10.87
N SER A 150 -11.84 3.16 11.56
CA SER A 150 -12.29 4.44 11.00
C SER A 150 -11.12 5.33 10.62
N LEU A 151 -10.05 5.36 11.43
CA LEU A 151 -8.83 6.07 11.09
C LEU A 151 -8.18 5.48 9.83
N ALA A 152 -8.14 4.16 9.67
CA ALA A 152 -7.62 3.52 8.46
C ALA A 152 -8.41 3.89 7.21
N PHE A 153 -9.75 3.92 7.29
CA PHE A 153 -10.59 4.43 6.19
C PHE A 153 -10.36 5.91 5.89
N PHE A 154 -10.14 6.74 6.93
CA PHE A 154 -9.71 8.12 6.72
C PHE A 154 -8.37 8.21 5.98
N VAL A 155 -7.36 7.42 6.37
CA VAL A 155 -6.07 7.43 5.68
C VAL A 155 -6.23 7.04 4.21
N LEU A 156 -6.99 5.97 3.93
CA LEU A 156 -7.31 5.59 2.55
C LEU A 156 -8.00 6.74 1.80
N ALA A 157 -9.01 7.38 2.39
CA ALA A 157 -9.71 8.51 1.79
C ALA A 157 -8.79 9.71 1.50
N LEU A 158 -7.89 10.03 2.42
CA LEU A 158 -6.90 11.09 2.24
C LEU A 158 -5.94 10.77 1.09
N VAL A 159 -5.40 9.56 1.05
CA VAL A 159 -4.50 9.11 -0.03
C VAL A 159 -5.22 9.18 -1.38
N GLN A 160 -6.46 8.70 -1.46
CA GLN A 160 -7.24 8.72 -2.71
C GLN A 160 -7.59 10.15 -3.15
N LEU A 161 -7.93 11.04 -2.21
CA LEU A 161 -8.15 12.46 -2.51
C LEU A 161 -6.89 13.10 -3.11
N LEU A 162 -5.72 12.83 -2.52
CA LEU A 162 -4.44 13.34 -3.01
C LEU A 162 -4.05 12.72 -4.36
N ASN A 163 -4.19 11.40 -4.53
CA ASN A 163 -3.89 10.71 -5.79
C ASN A 163 -4.79 11.17 -6.94
N ASN A 164 -6.04 11.55 -6.66
CA ASN A 164 -6.96 12.06 -7.68
C ASN A 164 -6.71 13.51 -8.11
N SER A 165 -5.78 14.23 -7.47
CA SER A 165 -5.56 15.67 -7.67
C SER A 165 -4.11 16.05 -7.91
N VAL A 166 -3.21 15.62 -7.03
CA VAL A 166 -1.81 16.08 -7.01
C VAL A 166 -1.03 15.59 -8.23
N PRO A 167 -1.08 14.31 -8.65
CA PRO A 167 -0.37 13.85 -9.85
C PRO A 167 -0.79 14.61 -11.11
N GLY A 168 -2.10 14.83 -11.33
CA GLY A 168 -2.60 15.58 -12.47
C GLY A 168 -2.15 17.04 -12.47
N PHE A 169 -2.12 17.68 -11.30
CA PHE A 169 -1.57 19.03 -11.15
C PHE A 169 -0.07 19.07 -11.50
N VAL A 170 0.72 18.13 -10.97
CA VAL A 170 2.17 18.07 -11.21
C VAL A 170 2.47 17.78 -12.68
N ALA A 171 1.78 16.82 -13.29
CA ALA A 171 1.89 16.51 -14.72
C ALA A 171 1.65 17.76 -15.58
N THR A 172 0.62 18.55 -15.25
CA THR A 172 0.16 19.69 -16.05
C THR A 172 1.01 20.94 -15.87
N TYR A 173 1.22 21.34 -14.63
CA TYR A 173 1.76 22.67 -14.32
C TYR A 173 3.24 22.64 -13.93
N VAL A 174 3.79 21.47 -13.61
CA VAL A 174 5.21 21.33 -13.20
C VAL A 174 6.00 20.65 -14.30
N LEU A 175 5.62 19.42 -14.67
CA LEU A 175 6.33 18.62 -15.65
C LEU A 175 6.01 19.03 -17.10
N HIS A 176 4.84 19.62 -17.34
CA HIS A 176 4.32 19.89 -18.68
C HIS A 176 4.29 18.62 -19.56
N ASP A 177 4.02 17.48 -18.92
CA ASP A 177 4.04 16.15 -19.52
C ASP A 177 2.76 15.41 -19.14
N GLN A 178 1.87 15.23 -20.12
CA GLN A 178 0.52 14.71 -19.91
C GLN A 178 0.41 13.23 -20.23
N ALA A 179 -0.56 12.56 -19.60
CA ALA A 179 -0.92 11.20 -19.94
C ALA A 179 -1.29 11.07 -21.44
N ASN A 180 -1.05 9.88 -22.00
CA ASN A 180 -1.44 9.53 -23.36
C ASN A 180 -2.32 8.27 -23.37
N SER A 181 -2.74 7.82 -24.56
CA SER A 181 -3.75 6.75 -24.68
C SER A 181 -3.34 5.40 -24.07
N GLY A 182 -2.05 5.14 -23.88
CA GLY A 182 -1.57 3.88 -23.29
C GLY A 182 -0.71 4.06 -22.04
N ASN A 183 -0.41 5.29 -21.63
CA ASN A 183 0.30 5.60 -20.40
C ASN A 183 -0.50 6.61 -19.56
N PRO A 184 -1.10 6.18 -18.43
CA PRO A 184 -1.96 7.04 -17.61
C PRO A 184 -1.18 8.06 -16.77
N PHE A 185 0.15 7.96 -16.72
CA PHE A 185 0.98 8.87 -15.93
C PHE A 185 1.42 10.07 -16.75
N ALA A 186 2.24 9.84 -17.79
CA ALA A 186 2.87 10.87 -18.59
C ALA A 186 3.23 10.35 -19.98
N SER A 187 3.61 11.23 -20.89
CA SER A 187 4.00 10.86 -22.25
C SER A 187 5.46 10.42 -22.36
N THR A 188 6.33 10.82 -21.41
CA THR A 188 7.74 10.42 -21.37
C THR A 188 8.02 9.39 -20.26
N VAL A 189 9.11 8.62 -20.42
CA VAL A 189 9.58 7.69 -19.38
C VAL A 189 9.90 8.42 -18.07
N SER A 190 10.53 9.59 -18.17
CA SER A 190 10.93 10.37 -16.99
C SER A 190 9.74 10.93 -16.21
N GLY A 191 8.72 11.46 -16.90
CA GLY A 191 7.49 11.94 -16.27
C GLY A 191 6.73 10.79 -15.61
N THR A 192 6.72 9.62 -16.24
CA THR A 192 6.09 8.40 -15.71
C THR A 192 6.72 7.97 -14.39
N ILE A 193 8.06 7.94 -14.32
CA ILE A 193 8.81 7.65 -13.08
C ILE A 193 8.50 8.68 -12.00
N ALA A 194 8.54 9.98 -12.35
CA ALA A 194 8.33 11.05 -11.38
C ALA A 194 6.94 10.98 -10.74
N LEU A 195 5.89 10.75 -11.55
CA LEU A 195 4.52 10.67 -11.06
C LEU A 195 4.23 9.40 -10.26
N GLN A 196 4.85 8.27 -10.61
CA GLN A 196 4.75 7.06 -9.79
C GLN A 196 5.40 7.24 -8.42
N LEU A 197 6.63 7.77 -8.38
CA LEU A 197 7.31 8.04 -7.11
C LEU A 197 6.53 9.03 -6.24
N LEU A 198 5.89 10.02 -6.86
CA LEU A 198 4.98 10.95 -6.19
C LEU A 198 3.75 10.23 -5.62
N GLY A 199 3.09 9.36 -6.40
CA GLY A 199 1.96 8.54 -5.92
C GLY A 199 2.37 7.67 -4.73
N THR A 200 3.53 7.01 -4.83
CA THR A 200 4.07 6.20 -3.74
C THR A 200 4.38 7.03 -2.50
N PHE A 201 4.89 8.25 -2.65
CA PHE A 201 5.08 9.18 -1.53
C PHE A 201 3.75 9.60 -0.90
N ILE A 202 2.75 9.93 -1.72
CA ILE A 202 1.40 10.29 -1.30
C ILE A 202 0.72 9.14 -0.56
N ALA A 203 1.03 7.87 -0.88
CA ALA A 203 0.50 6.73 -0.15
C ALA A 203 1.26 6.45 1.15
N ILE A 204 2.59 6.28 1.07
CA ILE A 204 3.39 5.80 2.21
C ILE A 204 3.48 6.85 3.32
N VAL A 205 3.65 8.13 2.99
CA VAL A 205 3.85 9.17 4.01
C VAL A 205 2.62 9.35 4.91
N PRO A 206 1.39 9.50 4.40
CA PRO A 206 0.20 9.52 5.24
C PRO A 206 -0.01 8.22 6.03
N VAL A 207 0.21 7.05 5.42
CA VAL A 207 0.07 5.75 6.12
C VAL A 207 1.01 5.66 7.31
N VAL A 208 2.31 5.92 7.11
CA VAL A 208 3.32 5.84 8.16
C VAL A 208 3.14 6.97 9.18
N GLY A 209 2.96 8.20 8.70
CA GLY A 209 2.81 9.41 9.51
C GLY A 209 1.59 9.34 10.43
N LEU A 210 0.43 9.01 9.90
CA LEU A 210 -0.81 8.94 10.70
C LEU A 210 -0.83 7.71 11.62
N THR A 211 -0.19 6.60 11.23
CA THR A 211 0.03 5.47 12.15
C THR A 211 0.84 5.91 13.36
N LYS A 212 1.95 6.63 13.15
CA LYS A 212 2.77 7.17 14.24
C LYS A 212 2.02 8.21 15.08
N LEU A 213 1.34 9.16 14.45
CA LEU A 213 0.55 10.19 15.14
C LEU A 213 -0.60 9.61 15.97
N SER A 214 -1.11 8.44 15.58
CA SER A 214 -2.12 7.71 16.37
C SER A 214 -1.56 7.05 17.64
N GLY A 215 -0.23 7.06 17.83
CA GLY A 215 0.46 6.42 18.96
C GLY A 215 0.72 4.92 18.75
N ARG A 216 0.56 4.41 17.53
CA ARG A 216 0.81 3.01 17.19
C ARG A 216 2.24 2.78 16.69
N ASP A 217 2.76 1.58 16.94
CA ASP A 217 4.04 1.15 16.39
C ASP A 217 3.89 0.78 14.91
N LEU A 218 4.99 0.79 14.16
CA LEU A 218 4.96 0.47 12.73
C LEU A 218 4.74 -1.03 12.45
N GLY A 219 4.90 -1.89 13.47
CA GLY A 219 4.53 -3.29 13.37
C GLY A 219 3.02 -3.50 13.19
N SER A 220 2.19 -2.52 13.60
CA SER A 220 0.74 -2.51 13.36
C SER A 220 0.34 -2.42 11.88
N ILE A 221 1.30 -2.05 11.02
CA ILE A 221 1.19 -1.97 9.56
C ILE A 221 2.24 -2.86 8.87
N TYR A 222 2.74 -3.89 9.56
CA TYR A 222 3.73 -4.87 9.07
C TYR A 222 5.10 -4.31 8.65
N VAL A 223 5.47 -3.12 9.14
CA VAL A 223 6.86 -2.65 9.02
C VAL A 223 7.67 -3.24 10.15
N ARG A 224 8.36 -4.35 9.86
CA ARG A 224 9.22 -5.07 10.80
C ARG A 224 10.64 -5.18 10.26
N LYS A 225 11.61 -5.22 11.18
CA LYS A 225 13.06 -5.24 10.86
C LYS A 225 13.56 -6.59 10.36
N LEU A 226 12.92 -7.68 10.76
CA LEU A 226 13.42 -9.04 10.52
C LEU A 226 12.40 -9.82 9.70
N VAL A 227 12.83 -10.24 8.52
CA VAL A 227 12.15 -11.21 7.68
C VAL A 227 13.10 -12.40 7.55
N ASP A 228 12.57 -13.60 7.74
CA ASP A 228 13.30 -14.85 7.57
C ASP A 228 13.87 -14.95 6.14
N ALA A 229 15.13 -15.37 6.02
CA ALA A 229 15.86 -15.43 4.75
C ALA A 229 15.13 -16.24 3.68
N ARG A 230 14.38 -17.30 4.05
CA ARG A 230 13.61 -18.11 3.08
C ARG A 230 12.55 -17.28 2.34
N TRP A 231 11.95 -16.29 3.01
CA TRP A 231 10.94 -15.44 2.38
C TRP A 231 11.56 -14.42 1.44
N TRP A 232 12.77 -13.95 1.74
CA TRP A 232 13.56 -13.14 0.82
C TRP A 232 13.91 -13.91 -0.45
N VAL A 233 14.43 -15.13 -0.30
CA VAL A 233 14.75 -16.00 -1.44
C VAL A 233 13.50 -16.24 -2.28
N PHE A 234 12.37 -16.59 -1.65
CA PHE A 234 11.10 -16.77 -2.35
C PHE A 234 10.69 -15.52 -3.14
N ALA A 235 10.69 -14.35 -2.51
CA ALA A 235 10.26 -13.11 -3.16
C ALA A 235 11.16 -12.74 -4.35
N ILE A 236 12.48 -12.84 -4.19
CA ILE A 236 13.45 -12.57 -5.25
C ILE A 236 13.29 -13.58 -6.40
N CYS A 237 13.18 -14.88 -6.09
CA CYS A 237 12.96 -15.90 -7.12
C CYS A 237 11.65 -15.69 -7.87
N ALA A 238 10.56 -15.33 -7.18
CA ALA A 238 9.28 -15.01 -7.81
C ALA A 238 9.39 -13.80 -8.74
N PHE A 239 10.03 -12.71 -8.27
CA PHE A 239 10.26 -11.51 -9.06
C PHE A 239 11.06 -11.81 -10.33
N VAL A 240 12.21 -12.50 -10.17
CA VAL A 240 13.08 -12.87 -11.30
C VAL A 240 12.37 -13.82 -12.25
N ALA A 241 11.61 -14.80 -11.75
CA ALA A 241 10.85 -15.72 -12.59
C ALA A 241 9.81 -14.98 -13.45
N ILE A 242 9.09 -14.00 -12.88
CA ILE A 242 8.11 -13.22 -13.63
C ILE A 242 8.80 -12.28 -14.63
N TYR A 243 9.93 -11.67 -14.26
CA TYR A 243 10.72 -10.85 -15.17
C TYR A 243 11.22 -11.67 -16.38
N VAL A 244 11.83 -12.83 -16.13
CA VAL A 244 12.32 -13.74 -17.18
C VAL A 244 11.17 -14.28 -18.02
N PHE A 245 10.05 -14.66 -17.38
CA PHE A 245 8.84 -15.07 -18.09
C PHE A 245 8.38 -13.98 -19.05
N THR A 246 8.27 -12.73 -18.58
CA THR A 246 7.88 -11.55 -19.38
C THR A 246 8.84 -11.30 -20.54
N ALA A 247 10.15 -11.44 -20.31
CA ALA A 247 11.17 -11.29 -21.33
C ALA A 247 11.10 -12.35 -22.45
N THR A 248 10.55 -13.53 -22.17
CA THR A 248 10.68 -14.69 -23.06
C THR A 248 9.40 -15.12 -23.77
N THR A 249 8.23 -14.88 -23.19
CA THR A 249 7.02 -15.66 -23.56
C THR A 249 5.74 -14.84 -23.87
N PRO A 250 5.29 -13.88 -23.02
CA PRO A 250 3.92 -13.37 -23.07
C PRO A 250 3.66 -12.12 -23.93
N LEU A 251 4.68 -11.44 -24.46
CA LEU A 251 4.47 -10.19 -25.25
C LEU A 251 4.82 -10.34 -26.74
N ARG A 252 4.88 -11.57 -27.24
CA ARG A 252 5.01 -11.82 -28.68
C ARG A 252 3.70 -11.52 -29.40
N PRO A 253 3.75 -11.02 -30.66
CA PRO A 253 2.58 -10.84 -31.51
C PRO A 253 1.65 -12.07 -31.50
N GLY A 254 0.39 -11.87 -31.12
CA GLY A 254 -0.67 -12.89 -31.14
C GLY A 254 -0.81 -13.76 -29.90
N SER A 255 0.10 -13.64 -28.93
CA SER A 255 0.05 -14.38 -27.65
C SER A 255 -1.14 -13.96 -26.77
N PHE A 256 -1.58 -14.86 -25.89
CA PHE A 256 -2.70 -14.59 -24.97
C PHE A 256 -2.45 -13.36 -24.08
N ALA A 257 -1.23 -13.23 -23.56
CA ALA A 257 -0.90 -12.11 -22.67
C ALA A 257 -0.83 -10.77 -23.40
N GLN A 258 -0.41 -10.70 -24.67
CA GLN A 258 -0.56 -9.49 -25.48
C GLN A 258 -2.04 -9.11 -25.71
N ARG A 259 -2.95 -10.09 -25.83
CA ARG A 259 -4.39 -9.81 -25.92
C ARG A 259 -4.96 -9.26 -24.62
N LEU A 260 -4.43 -9.69 -23.47
CA LEU A 260 -4.84 -9.17 -22.17
C LEU A 260 -4.19 -7.82 -21.83
N LEU A 261 -2.94 -7.60 -22.26
CA LEU A 261 -2.11 -6.45 -21.95
C LEU A 261 -1.43 -5.96 -23.23
N PRO A 262 -2.16 -5.21 -24.08
CA PRO A 262 -1.65 -4.76 -25.38
C PRO A 262 -0.54 -3.71 -25.23
N THR A 263 0.60 -3.94 -25.87
CA THR A 263 1.72 -3.00 -25.94
C THR A 263 1.69 -2.17 -27.22
N ASN A 264 2.32 -0.99 -27.20
CA ASN A 264 2.54 -0.19 -28.40
C ASN A 264 3.69 -0.77 -29.24
N GLY A 265 3.33 -1.61 -30.21
CA GLY A 265 4.29 -2.32 -31.05
C GLY A 265 4.94 -3.51 -30.33
N THR A 266 5.98 -4.06 -30.96
CA THR A 266 6.69 -5.24 -30.46
C THR A 266 7.76 -4.84 -29.45
N ILE A 267 7.76 -5.49 -28.28
CA ILE A 267 8.82 -5.32 -27.27
C ILE A 267 9.95 -6.31 -27.57
N THR A 268 11.05 -5.80 -28.14
CA THR A 268 12.28 -6.58 -28.31
C THR A 268 13.02 -6.73 -26.99
N LEU A 269 13.93 -7.71 -26.91
CA LEU A 269 14.78 -7.89 -25.73
C LEU A 269 15.60 -6.61 -25.44
N ASP A 270 16.19 -6.00 -26.46
CA ASP A 270 16.97 -4.76 -26.31
C ASP A 270 16.12 -3.63 -25.74
N ARG A 271 14.88 -3.48 -26.22
CA ARG A 271 13.96 -2.45 -25.71
C ARG A 271 13.52 -2.75 -24.27
N LEU A 272 13.28 -4.01 -23.92
CA LEU A 272 13.00 -4.41 -22.55
C LEU A 272 14.18 -4.08 -21.63
N LEU A 273 15.40 -4.43 -22.03
CA LEU A 273 16.62 -4.15 -21.25
C LEU A 273 16.83 -2.65 -21.07
N ALA A 274 16.61 -1.85 -22.12
CA ALA A 274 16.69 -0.39 -22.07
C ALA A 274 15.64 0.22 -21.12
N LEU A 275 14.42 -0.32 -21.09
CA LEU A 275 13.34 0.13 -20.20
C LEU A 275 13.45 -0.43 -18.77
N SER A 276 14.29 -1.44 -18.54
CA SER A 276 14.34 -2.16 -17.26
C SER A 276 14.65 -1.26 -16.05
N PRO A 277 15.56 -0.27 -16.09
CA PRO A 277 15.78 0.61 -14.96
C PRO A 277 14.51 1.39 -14.57
N ALA A 278 13.79 1.94 -15.55
CA ALA A 278 12.52 2.61 -15.32
C ALA A 278 11.48 1.64 -14.77
N LEU A 279 11.33 0.48 -15.42
CA LEU A 279 10.41 -0.57 -15.04
C LEU A 279 10.61 -1.01 -13.59
N LEU A 280 11.85 -1.26 -13.16
CA LEU A 280 12.20 -1.66 -11.79
C LEU A 280 11.76 -0.62 -10.77
N VAL A 281 12.03 0.67 -11.03
CA VAL A 281 11.59 1.75 -10.14
C VAL A 281 10.07 1.78 -10.04
N MET A 282 9.39 1.72 -11.19
CA MET A 282 7.93 1.77 -11.26
C MET A 282 7.28 0.63 -10.49
N VAL A 283 7.65 -0.62 -10.79
CA VAL A 283 6.98 -1.78 -10.19
C VAL A 283 7.30 -1.95 -8.72
N VAL A 284 8.53 -1.67 -8.29
CA VAL A 284 8.90 -1.77 -6.87
C VAL A 284 8.17 -0.69 -6.07
N SER A 285 8.14 0.55 -6.57
CA SER A 285 7.43 1.63 -5.89
C SER A 285 5.92 1.35 -5.78
N ASN A 286 5.29 0.88 -6.87
CA ASN A 286 3.87 0.48 -6.86
C ASN A 286 3.59 -0.68 -5.90
N GLY A 287 4.41 -1.73 -5.94
CA GLY A 287 4.27 -2.88 -5.06
C GLY A 287 4.33 -2.48 -3.59
N PHE A 288 5.20 -1.54 -3.20
CA PHE A 288 5.18 -0.99 -1.84
C PHE A 288 3.94 -0.12 -1.58
N GLU A 289 3.63 0.81 -2.47
CA GLU A 289 2.46 1.69 -2.37
C GLU A 289 1.17 0.90 -2.06
N GLU A 290 0.85 -0.09 -2.88
CA GLU A 290 -0.39 -0.84 -2.74
C GLU A 290 -0.39 -1.79 -1.54
N GLU A 291 0.75 -2.40 -1.20
CA GLU A 291 0.84 -3.25 -0.01
C GLU A 291 0.70 -2.44 1.29
N PHE A 292 1.28 -1.24 1.37
CA PHE A 292 1.05 -0.33 2.49
C PHE A 292 -0.41 0.11 2.58
N LEU A 293 -0.98 0.53 1.44
CA LEU A 293 -2.31 1.11 1.40
C LEU A 293 -3.41 0.10 1.69
N PHE A 294 -3.34 -1.11 1.16
CA PHE A 294 -4.41 -2.10 1.31
C PHE A 294 -4.16 -3.08 2.44
N ARG A 295 -2.95 -3.64 2.56
CA ARG A 295 -2.70 -4.68 3.57
C ARG A 295 -2.17 -4.08 4.86
N GLY A 296 -1.25 -3.12 4.76
CA GLY A 296 -0.73 -2.37 5.90
C GLY A 296 -1.85 -1.69 6.70
N LEU A 297 -2.75 -0.96 6.04
CA LEU A 297 -3.87 -0.31 6.72
C LEU A 297 -4.87 -1.30 7.32
N PHE A 298 -5.34 -2.28 6.55
CA PHE A 298 -6.54 -3.04 6.90
C PHE A 298 -6.28 -4.41 7.54
N LEU A 299 -5.26 -5.15 7.13
CA LEU A 299 -5.21 -6.60 7.36
C LEU A 299 -5.13 -6.97 8.85
N GLN A 300 -4.33 -6.28 9.67
CA GLN A 300 -4.29 -6.51 11.13
C GLN A 300 -5.54 -5.98 11.82
N LYS A 301 -6.06 -4.83 11.39
CA LYS A 301 -7.23 -4.21 12.02
C LYS A 301 -8.50 -5.04 11.79
N TYR A 302 -8.66 -5.61 10.59
CA TYR A 302 -9.73 -6.55 10.29
C TYR A 302 -9.60 -7.83 11.12
N ASN A 303 -8.36 -8.29 11.38
CA ASN A 303 -8.11 -9.53 12.11
C ASN A 303 -8.75 -9.53 13.50
N TRP A 304 -8.77 -8.37 14.16
CA TRP A 304 -9.39 -8.17 15.46
C TRP A 304 -10.88 -8.57 15.51
N PHE A 305 -11.62 -8.31 14.42
CA PHE A 305 -13.06 -8.56 14.33
C PHE A 305 -13.40 -9.86 13.61
N PHE A 306 -12.68 -10.18 12.54
CA PHE A 306 -13.08 -11.20 11.58
C PHE A 306 -12.21 -12.45 11.60
N GLY A 307 -11.01 -12.38 12.17
CA GLY A 307 -10.00 -13.44 12.06
C GLY A 307 -9.31 -13.46 10.69
N ALA A 308 -8.33 -14.35 10.53
CA ALA A 308 -7.34 -14.24 9.46
C ALA A 308 -7.90 -14.37 8.05
N GLY A 309 -8.70 -15.41 7.79
CA GLY A 309 -9.24 -15.70 6.46
C GLY A 309 -10.16 -14.59 5.95
N PHE A 310 -11.19 -14.23 6.72
CA PHE A 310 -12.16 -13.23 6.28
C PHE A 310 -11.54 -11.83 6.19
N SER A 311 -10.56 -11.49 7.04
CA SER A 311 -9.80 -10.25 6.88
C SER A 311 -9.04 -10.18 5.56
N ASN A 312 -8.49 -11.32 5.12
CA ASN A 312 -7.78 -11.40 3.85
C ASN A 312 -8.75 -11.24 2.66
N ILE A 313 -9.95 -11.82 2.76
CA ILE A 313 -11.00 -11.66 1.75
C ILE A 313 -11.45 -10.19 1.68
N LEU A 314 -11.79 -9.57 2.81
CA LEU A 314 -12.28 -8.18 2.83
C LEU A 314 -11.27 -7.21 2.21
N GLN A 315 -9.99 -7.29 2.59
CA GLN A 315 -8.98 -6.42 2.00
C GLN A 315 -8.77 -6.70 0.51
N ALA A 316 -8.83 -7.96 0.08
CA ALA A 316 -8.68 -8.33 -1.33
C ALA A 316 -9.84 -7.79 -2.18
N VAL A 317 -11.06 -7.73 -1.62
CA VAL A 317 -12.21 -7.10 -2.30
C VAL A 317 -12.00 -5.58 -2.44
N VAL A 318 -11.55 -4.90 -1.38
CA VAL A 318 -11.26 -3.45 -1.44
C VAL A 318 -10.13 -3.15 -2.43
N PHE A 319 -9.07 -3.95 -2.42
CA PHE A 319 -7.98 -3.91 -3.39
C PHE A 319 -8.48 -4.10 -4.84
N SER A 320 -9.33 -5.09 -5.06
CA SER A 320 -9.92 -5.37 -6.37
C SER A 320 -10.83 -4.23 -6.84
N ALA A 321 -11.58 -3.63 -5.93
CA ALA A 321 -12.40 -2.47 -6.23
C ALA A 321 -11.57 -1.27 -6.71
N ALA A 322 -10.34 -1.11 -6.20
CA ALA A 322 -9.42 -0.06 -6.66
C ALA A 322 -8.98 -0.26 -8.12
N HIS A 323 -9.18 -1.44 -8.69
CA HIS A 323 -8.86 -1.74 -10.09
C HIS A 323 -10.08 -1.67 -11.01
N VAL A 324 -11.28 -1.38 -10.49
CA VAL A 324 -12.42 -1.08 -11.35
C VAL A 324 -12.07 0.14 -12.20
N GLY A 325 -12.22 0.02 -13.52
CA GLY A 325 -11.97 1.12 -14.47
C GLY A 325 -10.61 1.20 -15.11
N VAL A 326 -9.75 0.20 -14.88
CA VAL A 326 -8.45 0.14 -15.54
C VAL A 326 -8.61 0.10 -17.07
N GLY A 327 -7.83 0.93 -17.76
CA GLY A 327 -7.87 1.06 -19.23
C GLY A 327 -6.82 0.22 -19.97
N TYR A 328 -5.90 -0.43 -19.25
CA TYR A 328 -4.77 -1.16 -19.85
C TYR A 328 -5.07 -2.60 -20.25
N THR A 329 -6.31 -3.05 -20.07
CA THR A 329 -6.76 -4.38 -20.48
C THR A 329 -8.13 -4.30 -21.15
N PRO A 330 -8.36 -5.02 -22.26
CA PRO A 330 -9.66 -5.02 -22.93
C PRO A 330 -10.74 -5.80 -22.16
N SER A 331 -10.37 -6.58 -21.13
CA SER A 331 -11.31 -7.35 -20.31
C SER A 331 -11.10 -7.09 -18.83
N ALA A 332 -11.51 -5.89 -18.38
CA ALA A 332 -11.33 -5.46 -16.99
C ALA A 332 -11.96 -6.42 -15.97
N VAL A 333 -13.16 -6.95 -16.26
CA VAL A 333 -13.84 -7.89 -15.34
C VAL A 333 -13.04 -9.19 -15.18
N PHE A 334 -12.56 -9.77 -16.28
CA PHE A 334 -11.71 -10.96 -16.24
C PHE A 334 -10.41 -10.68 -15.49
N PHE A 335 -9.75 -9.57 -15.81
CA PHE A 335 -8.50 -9.17 -15.16
C PHE A 335 -8.68 -9.00 -13.65
N ILE A 336 -9.75 -8.34 -13.21
CA ILE A 336 -10.04 -8.17 -11.77
C ILE A 336 -10.31 -9.53 -11.11
N ALA A 337 -11.16 -10.36 -11.70
CA ALA A 337 -11.58 -11.61 -11.08
C ALA A 337 -10.48 -12.70 -11.08
N ALA A 338 -9.70 -12.80 -12.16
CA ALA A 338 -8.72 -13.86 -12.37
C ALA A 338 -7.29 -13.47 -11.98
N VAL A 339 -6.98 -12.17 -11.88
CA VAL A 339 -5.62 -11.68 -11.57
C VAL A 339 -5.61 -10.85 -10.29
N VAL A 340 -6.34 -9.73 -10.26
CA VAL A 340 -6.25 -8.76 -9.15
C VAL A 340 -6.77 -9.35 -7.83
N PHE A 341 -7.93 -9.99 -7.83
CA PHE A 341 -8.50 -10.57 -6.61
C PHE A 341 -7.65 -11.72 -6.05
N PRO A 342 -7.19 -12.71 -6.86
CA PRO A 342 -6.25 -13.73 -6.40
C PRO A 342 -4.92 -13.16 -5.90
N LEU A 343 -4.37 -12.14 -6.57
CA LEU A 343 -3.19 -11.41 -6.08
C LEU A 343 -3.48 -10.74 -4.73
N GLY A 344 -4.65 -10.12 -4.60
CA GLY A 344 -5.29 -9.70 -3.36
C GLY A 344 -5.05 -10.66 -2.21
N LEU A 345 -5.53 -11.88 -2.40
CA LEU A 345 -5.47 -12.98 -1.43
C LEU A 345 -4.05 -13.47 -1.18
N LEU A 346 -3.25 -13.67 -2.24
CA LEU A 346 -1.88 -14.15 -2.16
C LEU A 346 -1.01 -13.18 -1.36
N ALA A 347 -1.06 -11.88 -1.68
CA ALA A 347 -0.28 -10.87 -1.00
C ALA A 347 -0.64 -10.77 0.49
N GLY A 348 -1.93 -10.83 0.84
CA GLY A 348 -2.33 -10.83 2.25
C GLY A 348 -1.95 -12.12 3.00
N PHE A 349 -1.90 -13.27 2.32
CA PHE A 349 -1.31 -14.48 2.88
C PHE A 349 0.19 -14.31 3.11
N LEU A 350 0.95 -13.86 2.11
CA LEU A 350 2.39 -13.65 2.19
C LEU A 350 2.76 -12.62 3.26
N MET A 351 1.98 -11.54 3.41
CA MET A 351 2.21 -10.54 4.46
C MET A 351 2.13 -11.14 5.86
N ARG A 352 1.16 -12.04 6.09
CA ARG A 352 1.02 -12.75 7.37
C ARG A 352 2.10 -13.81 7.57
N ALA A 353 2.37 -14.60 6.54
CA ALA A 353 3.31 -15.71 6.59
C ALA A 353 4.76 -15.24 6.79
N SER A 354 5.13 -14.12 6.16
CA SER A 354 6.43 -13.46 6.34
C SER A 354 6.46 -12.46 7.50
N ASN A 355 5.29 -12.11 8.05
CA ASN A 355 5.11 -11.08 9.07
C ASN A 355 5.74 -9.72 8.69
N GLY A 356 5.70 -9.36 7.40
CA GLY A 356 6.34 -8.15 6.90
C GLY A 356 5.75 -7.68 5.58
N VAL A 357 5.85 -6.37 5.31
CA VAL A 357 5.35 -5.74 4.08
C VAL A 357 6.25 -6.00 2.86
N ILE A 358 7.54 -6.27 3.08
CA ILE A 358 8.53 -6.31 2.00
C ILE A 358 8.31 -7.50 1.05
N VAL A 359 8.06 -8.69 1.60
CA VAL A 359 7.89 -9.93 0.82
C VAL A 359 6.69 -9.83 -0.15
N PRO A 360 5.47 -9.50 0.30
CA PRO A 360 4.37 -9.32 -0.63
C PRO A 360 4.62 -8.16 -1.60
N ALA A 361 5.27 -7.06 -1.18
CA ALA A 361 5.55 -5.93 -2.06
C ALA A 361 6.48 -6.31 -3.23
N ILE A 362 7.51 -7.12 -2.99
CA ILE A 362 8.41 -7.61 -4.05
C ILE A 362 7.68 -8.58 -4.98
N VAL A 363 6.85 -9.49 -4.45
CA VAL A 363 6.07 -10.41 -5.29
C VAL A 363 5.05 -9.64 -6.14
N HIS A 364 4.39 -8.65 -5.55
CA HIS A 364 3.48 -7.74 -6.23
C HIS A 364 4.20 -6.98 -7.35
N ALA A 365 5.34 -6.36 -7.04
CA ALA A 365 6.19 -5.70 -8.03
C ALA A 365 6.54 -6.61 -9.21
N GLY A 366 6.82 -7.90 -8.95
CA GLY A 366 7.04 -8.87 -10.02
C GLY A 366 5.82 -9.01 -10.93
N LEU A 367 4.62 -9.14 -10.37
CA LEU A 367 3.37 -9.32 -11.11
C LEU A 367 2.93 -8.07 -11.88
N ASP A 368 3.41 -6.90 -11.47
CA ASP A 368 3.14 -5.62 -12.14
C ASP A 368 4.05 -5.36 -13.35
N ILE A 369 5.13 -6.13 -13.53
CA ILE A 369 6.07 -6.00 -14.65
C ILE A 369 5.35 -5.92 -16.01
N PRO A 370 4.43 -6.84 -16.36
CA PRO A 370 3.72 -6.75 -17.64
C PRO A 370 2.88 -5.48 -17.80
N ILE A 371 2.28 -4.97 -16.72
CA ILE A 371 1.41 -3.80 -16.74
C ILE A 371 2.23 -2.53 -16.98
N TYR A 372 3.30 -2.34 -16.20
CA TYR A 372 4.15 -1.15 -16.37
C TYR A 372 4.97 -1.20 -17.66
N LEU A 373 5.26 -2.39 -18.18
CA LEU A 373 5.85 -2.52 -19.51
C LEU A 373 4.88 -2.08 -20.62
N VAL A 374 3.57 -2.30 -20.46
CA VAL A 374 2.56 -1.69 -21.34
C VAL A 374 2.70 -0.17 -21.27
N PHE A 375 2.65 0.45 -20.09
CA PHE A 375 2.74 1.90 -19.97
C PHE A 375 4.00 2.47 -20.62
N LEU A 376 5.16 1.88 -20.32
CA LEU A 376 6.45 2.31 -20.88
C LEU A 376 6.58 2.05 -22.39
N SER A 377 5.82 1.13 -22.97
CA SER A 377 5.79 0.94 -24.42
C SER A 377 5.18 2.15 -25.16
N TYR A 378 4.29 2.89 -24.50
CA TYR A 378 3.66 4.10 -25.00
C TYR A 378 4.40 5.39 -24.64
N ALA A 379 5.47 5.29 -23.83
CA ALA A 379 6.30 6.44 -23.48
C ALA A 379 7.36 6.70 -24.57
N SER A 380 7.63 7.97 -24.84
CA SER A 380 8.73 8.43 -25.70
C SER A 380 10.06 8.50 -24.96
#